data_AF-R6IKB9-F1
#
_entry.id   AF-R6IKB9-F1
#
_cell.length_a   1.000
_cell.length_b   1.000
_cell.length_c   1.000
_cell.angle_alpha   90.00
_cell.angle_beta   90.00
_cell.angle_gamma   90.00
#
_symmetry.space_group_name_H-M   'P 1'
#
loop_
_entity.id
_entity.type
_entity.pdbx_description
1 polymer ?
#
loop_
_entity_poly.entity_id
_entity_poly.type
_entity_poly.pdbx_seq_one_letter_code
_entity_poly.pdbx_strand_id
1 'polypeptide(L)'
;MHYIPLLFLCAKVFSFIYHRELALFLHNFRAIVEARRSTKKVHVVFIDKTTIFFLIYFLIDILFLFYCIWLITGDSWEPGCMLLFLSALESYGVQGRIAGAYEVSPQGFIYAKIWFKYLMSAQIMFILLQLFHGNM
;
A
#
# COMPACT_ATOMS: atom_id res chain seq x y z
N MET A 1 11.54 23.21 1.74
CA MET A 1 11.06 22.25 2.75
C MET A 1 9.65 21.82 2.38
N HIS A 2 9.51 20.76 1.57
CA HIS A 2 8.19 20.28 1.16
C HIS A 2 7.62 19.41 2.29
N TYR A 3 6.46 19.76 2.85
CA TYR A 3 5.81 18.99 3.93
C TYR A 3 5.07 17.74 3.43
N ILE A 4 4.78 17.70 2.13
CA ILE A 4 4.02 16.64 1.47
C ILE A 4 4.75 15.27 1.50
N PRO A 5 6.05 15.14 1.17
CA PRO A 5 6.80 13.89 1.29
C PRO A 5 6.83 13.35 2.72
N LEU A 6 6.89 14.23 3.72
CA LEU A 6 6.96 13.85 5.13
C LEU A 6 5.64 13.24 5.62
N LEU A 7 4.50 13.78 5.16
CA LEU A 7 3.18 13.20 5.42
C LEU A 7 3.06 11.78 4.85
N PHE A 8 3.52 11.58 3.62
CA PHE A 8 3.52 10.24 3.00
C PHE A 8 4.53 9.30 3.64
N LEU A 9 5.66 9.80 4.12
CA LEU A 9 6.63 9.01 4.88
C LEU A 9 6.01 8.49 6.19
N CYS A 10 5.34 9.36 6.97
CA CYS A 10 4.60 8.95 8.15
C CYS A 10 3.50 7.93 7.82
N ALA A 11 2.76 8.14 6.73
CA ALA A 11 1.73 7.21 6.28
C ALA A 11 2.29 5.83 5.89
N LYS A 12 3.43 5.78 5.19
CA LYS A 12 4.09 4.51 4.82
C LYS A 12 4.67 3.79 6.03
N VAL A 13 5.20 4.51 7.03
CA VAL A 13 5.66 3.91 8.31
C VAL A 13 4.48 3.28 9.05
N PHE A 14 3.32 3.93 9.05
CA PHE A 14 2.13 3.33 9.64
C PHE A 14 1.66 2.10 8.84
N SER A 15 1.59 2.20 7.52
CA SER A 15 1.22 1.06 6.65
C SER A 15 2.12 -0.16 6.86
N PHE A 16 3.41 0.07 7.12
CA PHE A 16 4.38 -0.96 7.46
C PHE A 16 4.03 -1.69 8.77
N ILE A 17 3.74 -0.95 9.84
CA ILE A 17 3.41 -1.52 11.16
C ILE A 17 2.13 -2.36 11.09
N TYR A 18 1.14 -1.90 10.33
CA TYR A 18 -0.17 -2.54 10.22
C TYR A 18 -0.30 -3.46 9.00
N HIS A 19 0.81 -3.84 8.35
CA HIS A 19 0.80 -4.59 7.10
C HIS A 19 0.00 -5.90 7.17
N ARG A 20 0.14 -6.67 8.26
CA ARG A 20 -0.55 -7.96 8.43
C ARG A 20 -2.06 -7.79 8.55
N GLU A 21 -2.48 -6.78 9.31
CA GLU A 21 -3.91 -6.45 9.49
C GLU A 21 -4.52 -5.96 8.18
N LEU A 22 -3.82 -5.08 7.44
CA LEU A 22 -4.26 -4.58 6.14
C LEU A 22 -4.45 -5.73 5.13
N ALA A 23 -3.52 -6.71 5.10
CA ALA A 23 -3.62 -7.87 4.22
C ALA A 23 -4.83 -8.77 4.57
N LEU A 24 -5.06 -9.01 5.86
CA LEU A 24 -6.23 -9.76 6.34
C LEU A 24 -7.55 -9.04 6.00
N PHE A 25 -7.61 -7.72 6.17
CA PHE A 25 -8.78 -6.92 5.82
C PHE A 25 -9.07 -6.89 4.33
N LEU A 26 -8.05 -6.71 3.47
CA LEU A 26 -8.22 -6.73 2.02
C LEU A 26 -8.80 -8.08 1.54
N HIS A 27 -8.32 -9.18 2.11
CA HIS A 27 -8.82 -10.52 1.82
C HIS A 27 -10.25 -10.73 2.33
N ASN A 28 -10.55 -10.35 3.57
CA ASN A 28 -11.90 -10.41 4.11
C ASN A 28 -12.87 -9.57 3.29
N PHE A 29 -12.45 -8.38 2.85
CA PHE A 29 -13.25 -7.53 1.97
C PHE A 29 -13.48 -8.20 0.62
N ARG A 30 -12.45 -8.82 0.02
CA ARG A 30 -12.60 -9.57 -1.23
C ARG A 30 -13.57 -10.75 -1.08
N ALA A 31 -13.46 -11.54 -0.01
CA ALA A 31 -14.38 -12.64 0.28
C ALA A 31 -15.81 -12.15 0.49
N ILE A 32 -16.00 -11.02 1.20
CA ILE A 32 -17.31 -10.37 1.37
C ILE A 32 -17.85 -9.87 0.02
N VAL A 33 -17.02 -9.27 -0.84
CA VAL A 33 -17.42 -8.79 -2.17
C VAL A 33 -17.77 -9.95 -3.10
N GLU A 34 -17.00 -11.05 -3.08
CA GLU A 34 -17.28 -12.27 -3.85
C GLU A 34 -18.59 -12.92 -3.38
N ALA A 35 -18.85 -12.99 -2.07
CA ALA A 35 -20.12 -13.46 -1.51
C ALA A 35 -21.30 -12.52 -1.87
N ARG A 36 -21.06 -11.21 -1.93
CA ARG A 36 -22.04 -10.19 -2.34
C ARG A 36 -22.39 -10.27 -3.82
N ARG A 37 -21.46 -10.72 -4.69
CA ARG A 37 -21.73 -10.96 -6.12
C ARG A 37 -22.73 -12.10 -6.36
N SER A 38 -22.86 -13.01 -5.39
CA SER A 38 -23.78 -14.16 -5.42
C SER A 38 -25.16 -13.85 -4.79
N THR A 39 -25.26 -12.86 -3.89
CA THR A 39 -26.51 -12.59 -3.13
C THR A 39 -26.98 -11.13 -3.28
N LYS A 40 -28.14 -10.97 -3.91
CA LYS A 40 -28.76 -9.68 -4.33
C LYS A 40 -29.33 -8.82 -3.17
N LYS A 41 -28.86 -8.99 -1.93
CA LYS A 41 -29.35 -8.24 -0.76
C LYS A 41 -28.24 -7.37 -0.17
N VAL A 42 -28.51 -6.07 -0.14
CA VAL A 42 -27.62 -5.02 0.37
C VAL A 42 -27.55 -5.17 1.89
N HIS A 43 -26.54 -5.89 2.38
CA HIS A 43 -26.20 -5.83 3.80
C HIS A 43 -25.22 -4.68 4.05
N VAL A 44 -25.66 -3.80 4.95
CA VAL A 44 -24.91 -2.71 5.55
C VAL A 44 -23.58 -3.27 6.04
N VAL A 45 -22.49 -2.77 5.46
CA VAL A 45 -21.13 -3.06 5.93
C VAL A 45 -21.09 -2.63 7.38
N PHE A 46 -20.86 -3.56 8.31
CA PHE A 46 -20.53 -3.20 9.68
C PHE A 46 -19.35 -2.24 9.61
N ILE A 47 -19.61 -0.97 9.89
CA ILE A 47 -18.58 0.06 10.04
C ILE A 47 -17.95 -0.21 11.40
N ASP A 48 -17.07 -1.20 11.45
CA ASP A 48 -16.17 -1.37 12.58
C ASP A 48 -15.10 -0.28 12.51
N LYS A 49 -14.60 0.16 13.66
CA LYS A 49 -13.57 1.20 13.78
C LYS A 49 -12.37 0.87 12.90
N THR A 50 -12.03 -0.42 12.79
CA THR A 50 -10.93 -0.94 11.98
C THR A 50 -11.18 -0.80 10.46
N THR A 51 -12.43 -0.93 10.01
CA THR A 51 -12.81 -0.72 8.60
C THR A 51 -12.71 0.76 8.20
N ILE A 52 -13.05 1.68 9.10
CA ILE A 52 -12.84 3.13 8.87
C ILE A 52 -11.36 3.42 8.71
N PHE A 53 -10.51 2.89 9.61
CA PHE A 53 -9.06 3.05 9.50
C PHE A 53 -8.54 2.53 8.15
N PHE A 54 -8.96 1.35 7.72
CA PHE A 54 -8.60 0.80 6.42
C PHE A 54 -9.01 1.73 5.26
N LEU A 55 -10.23 2.26 5.29
CA LEU A 55 -10.73 3.14 4.23
C LEU A 55 -9.94 4.45 4.14
N ILE A 56 -9.56 5.01 5.29
CA ILE A 56 -8.67 6.18 5.36
C ILE A 56 -7.30 5.84 4.77
N TYR A 57 -6.71 4.68 5.10
CA TYR A 57 -5.44 4.25 4.49
C TYR A 57 -5.54 4.10 2.98
N PHE A 58 -6.62 3.49 2.50
CA PHE A 58 -6.85 3.35 1.06
C PHE A 58 -6.96 4.71 0.36
N LEU A 59 -7.64 5.68 0.99
CA LEU A 59 -7.71 7.05 0.48
C LEU A 59 -6.33 7.72 0.44
N ILE A 60 -5.52 7.54 1.49
CA ILE A 60 -4.14 8.07 1.54
C ILE A 60 -3.27 7.45 0.44
N ASP A 61 -3.40 6.15 0.16
CA ASP A 61 -2.61 5.49 -0.88
C ASP A 61 -3.05 5.94 -2.29
N ILE A 62 -4.33 6.25 -2.50
CA ILE A 62 -4.81 6.93 -3.72
C ILE A 62 -4.21 8.34 -3.84
N LEU A 63 -4.19 9.12 -2.74
CA LEU A 63 -3.55 10.44 -2.75
C LEU A 63 -2.05 10.34 -3.01
N PHE A 64 -1.39 9.29 -2.51
CA PHE A 64 0.01 8.99 -2.77
C PHE A 64 0.24 8.70 -4.27
N LEU A 65 -0.64 7.94 -4.91
CA LEU A 65 -0.59 7.71 -6.35
C LEU A 65 -0.69 9.03 -7.13
N PHE A 66 -1.65 9.89 -6.78
CA PHE A 66 -1.77 11.22 -7.41
C PHE A 66 -0.53 12.08 -7.18
N TYR A 67 0.06 12.01 -5.99
CA TYR A 67 1.30 12.70 -5.68
C TYR A 67 2.47 12.21 -6.56
N CYS A 68 2.61 10.89 -6.75
CA CYS A 68 3.64 10.36 -7.63
C CYS A 68 3.43 10.77 -9.09
N ILE A 69 2.18 10.77 -9.58
CA ILE A 69 1.85 11.25 -10.94
C ILE A 69 2.19 12.74 -11.07
N TRP A 70 1.82 13.54 -10.07
CA TRP A 70 2.14 14.97 -10.04
C TRP A 70 3.65 15.22 -10.05
N LEU A 71 4.42 14.40 -9.32
CA LEU A 71 5.87 14.46 -9.26
C LEU A 71 6.52 14.13 -10.63
N ILE A 72 5.95 13.18 -11.36
CA ILE A 72 6.38 12.82 -12.74
C ILE A 72 6.11 13.95 -13.72
N THR A 73 5.00 14.67 -13.56
CA THR A 73 4.66 15.81 -14.43
C THR A 73 5.43 17.09 -14.09
N GLY A 74 6.15 17.11 -12.97
CA GLY A 74 7.00 18.24 -12.55
C GLY A 74 8.48 18.04 -12.92
N ASP A 75 9.36 18.80 -12.25
CA ASP A 75 10.80 18.77 -12.48
C ASP A 75 11.51 17.53 -11.89
N SER A 76 10.85 16.79 -11.00
CA SER A 76 11.42 15.63 -10.26
C SER A 76 10.91 14.29 -10.81
N TRP A 77 11.07 14.06 -12.12
CA TRP A 77 10.50 12.88 -12.79
C TRP A 77 11.11 11.54 -12.32
N GLU A 78 12.42 11.49 -12.04
CA GLU A 78 13.14 10.28 -11.62
C GLU A 78 12.62 9.68 -10.31
N PRO A 79 12.52 10.45 -9.19
CA PRO A 79 12.00 9.90 -7.95
C PRO A 79 10.50 9.54 -8.04
N GLY A 80 9.72 10.26 -8.85
CA GLY A 80 8.31 9.92 -9.10
C GLY A 80 8.12 8.57 -9.77
N CYS A 81 8.89 8.30 -10.82
CA CYS A 81 8.90 7.01 -11.50
C CYS A 81 9.36 5.87 -10.57
N MET A 82 10.43 6.09 -9.79
CA MET A 82 10.91 5.07 -8.85
C MET A 82 9.86 4.74 -7.77
N LEU A 83 9.18 5.74 -7.20
CA LEU A 83 8.14 5.52 -6.19
C LEU A 83 6.96 4.70 -6.73
N LEU A 84 6.52 4.98 -7.96
CA LEU A 84 5.48 4.19 -8.62
C LEU A 84 5.95 2.77 -8.88
N PHE A 85 7.14 2.62 -9.46
CA PHE A 85 7.68 1.32 -9.83
C PHE A 85 7.87 0.43 -8.61
N LEU A 86 8.45 0.94 -7.52
CA LEU A 86 8.63 0.19 -6.28
C LEU A 86 7.29 -0.20 -5.65
N SER A 87 6.31 0.72 -5.64
CA SER A 87 4.97 0.42 -5.10
C SER A 87 4.26 -0.65 -5.93
N ALA A 88 4.39 -0.61 -7.26
CA ALA A 88 3.83 -1.62 -8.16
C ALA A 88 4.55 -2.96 -8.05
N LEU A 89 5.88 -2.96 -7.92
CA LEU A 89 6.71 -4.16 -7.81
C LEU A 89 6.39 -4.96 -6.55
N GLU A 90 6.08 -4.29 -5.44
CA GLU A 90 5.64 -4.95 -4.21
C GLU A 90 4.34 -5.74 -4.47
N SER A 91 3.35 -5.11 -5.11
CA SER A 91 2.08 -5.76 -5.45
C SER A 91 2.26 -6.88 -6.47
N TYR A 92 3.11 -6.67 -7.47
CA TYR A 92 3.44 -7.66 -8.50
C TYR A 92 4.13 -8.89 -7.93
N GLY A 93 5.08 -8.73 -7.00
CA GLY A 93 5.77 -9.86 -6.37
C GLY A 93 4.84 -10.79 -5.59
N VAL A 94 3.84 -10.22 -4.92
CA VAL A 94 2.83 -10.97 -4.16
C VAL A 94 1.82 -11.63 -5.10
N GLN A 95 1.28 -10.90 -6.08
CA GLN A 95 0.27 -11.43 -7.00
C GLN A 95 0.85 -12.42 -8.02
N GLY A 96 2.08 -12.18 -8.48
CA GLY A 96 2.82 -13.04 -9.40
C GLY A 96 3.35 -14.32 -8.76
N ARG A 97 3.10 -14.56 -7.46
CA ARG A 97 3.52 -15.76 -6.71
C ARG A 97 5.00 -16.08 -6.92
N ILE A 98 5.85 -15.06 -6.87
CA ILE A 98 7.30 -15.21 -7.03
C ILE A 98 7.87 -15.92 -5.80
N ALA A 99 8.58 -17.03 -6.00
CA ALA A 99 9.17 -17.81 -4.91
C ALA A 99 10.03 -16.92 -3.99
N GLY A 100 9.68 -16.88 -2.70
CA GLY A 100 10.37 -16.06 -1.69
C GLY A 100 9.81 -14.65 -1.46
N ALA A 101 8.92 -14.14 -2.33
CA ALA A 101 8.28 -12.84 -2.17
C ALA A 101 6.93 -12.90 -1.42
N TYR A 102 6.31 -14.08 -1.35
CA TYR A 102 5.03 -14.28 -0.69
C TYR A 102 5.09 -15.38 0.38
N GLU A 103 4.21 -15.26 1.36
CA GLU A 103 3.89 -16.31 2.31
C GLU A 103 2.38 -16.61 2.24
N VAL A 104 2.04 -17.87 2.46
CA VAL A 104 0.65 -18.32 2.50
C VAL A 104 0.29 -18.57 3.96
N SER A 105 -0.66 -17.80 4.48
CA SER A 105 -1.24 -18.03 5.80
C SER A 105 -1.91 -19.41 5.84
N PRO A 106 -1.97 -20.09 7.00
CA PRO A 106 -2.71 -21.36 7.15
C PRO A 106 -4.18 -21.29 6.70
N GLN A 107 -4.75 -20.09 6.60
CA GLN A 107 -6.11 -19.83 6.10
C GLN A 107 -6.18 -19.63 4.56
N GLY A 108 -5.06 -19.82 3.84
CA GLY A 108 -4.95 -19.69 2.39
C GLY A 108 -4.64 -18.28 1.87
N PHE A 109 -4.36 -17.31 2.75
CA PHE A 109 -4.11 -15.91 2.37
C PHE A 109 -2.68 -15.69 1.86
N ILE A 110 -2.53 -14.94 0.77
CA ILE A 110 -1.23 -14.65 0.17
C ILE A 110 -0.82 -13.23 0.58
N TYR A 111 0.25 -13.10 1.35
CA TYR A 111 0.79 -11.80 1.77
C TYR A 111 2.29 -11.71 1.46
N ALA A 112 2.83 -10.48 1.43
CA ALA A 112 4.25 -10.27 1.18
C ALA A 112 5.07 -10.88 2.32
N LYS A 113 6.13 -11.61 1.98
CA LYS A 113 7.09 -12.08 2.98
C LYS A 113 7.67 -10.88 3.74
N ILE A 114 7.86 -11.00 5.05
CA ILE A 114 8.24 -9.87 5.90
C ILE A 114 9.52 -9.16 5.40
N TRP A 115 10.54 -9.93 5.00
CA TRP A 115 11.80 -9.38 4.47
C TRP A 115 11.62 -8.65 3.14
N PHE A 116 10.73 -9.14 2.27
CA PHE A 116 10.42 -8.49 0.99
C PHE A 116 9.68 -7.18 1.24
N LYS A 117 8.68 -7.19 2.14
CA LYS A 117 7.96 -5.98 2.56
C LYS A 117 8.91 -4.94 3.17
N TYR A 118 9.89 -5.39 3.95
CA TYR A 118 10.89 -4.54 4.59
C TYR A 118 11.78 -3.85 3.57
N LEU A 119 12.29 -4.61 2.60
CA LEU A 119 13.13 -4.06 1.54
C LEU A 119 12.39 -3.02 0.69
N MET A 120 11.17 -3.33 0.24
CA MET A 120 10.37 -2.41 -0.59
C MET A 120 9.97 -1.15 0.18
N SER A 121 9.54 -1.30 1.43
CA SER A 121 9.13 -0.16 2.26
C SER A 121 10.33 0.73 2.61
N ALA A 122 11.49 0.16 2.90
CA ALA A 122 12.71 0.91 3.19
C ALA A 122 13.17 1.75 1.99
N GLN A 123 13.12 1.20 0.78
CA GLN A 123 13.47 1.94 -0.44
C GLN A 123 12.51 3.11 -0.70
N ILE A 124 11.21 2.89 -0.54
CA ILE A 124 10.19 3.95 -0.67
C ILE A 124 10.41 5.06 0.35
N MET A 125 10.64 4.71 1.62
CA MET A 125 10.89 5.67 2.69
C MET A 125 12.19 6.46 2.45
N PHE A 126 13.24 5.81 1.96
CA PHE A 126 14.51 6.47 1.66
C PHE A 126 14.35 7.53 0.57
N ILE A 127 13.64 7.21 -0.52
CA ILE A 127 13.38 8.17 -1.61
C ILE A 127 12.54 9.35 -1.10
N LEU A 128 11.51 9.09 -0.30
CA LEU A 128 10.70 10.16 0.30
C LEU A 128 11.52 11.07 1.23
N LEU A 129 12.47 10.51 1.99
CA LEU A 129 13.35 11.26 2.88
C LEU A 129 14.35 12.15 2.12
N GLN A 130 14.89 11.66 1.01
CA GLN A 130 15.77 12.44 0.12
C GLN A 130 15.00 13.59 -0.54
N LEU A 131 13.77 13.33 -0.97
CA LEU A 131 12.89 14.33 -1.55
C LEU A 131 12.44 15.39 -0.54
N PHE A 132 12.32 15.01 0.74
CA PHE A 132 12.12 15.96 1.84
C PHE A 132 13.33 16.87 2.07
N HIS A 133 14.54 16.31 2.04
CA HIS A 133 15.79 17.08 2.20
C HIS A 133 16.08 18.00 1.00
N GLY A 134 15.47 17.77 -0.15
CA GLY A 134 15.73 18.53 -1.38
C GLY A 134 17.07 18.17 -2.04
N ASN A 135 17.58 16.96 -1.76
CA ASN A 135 18.85 16.46 -2.30
C ASN A 135 18.69 15.70 -3.63
N MET A 136 17.53 15.81 -4.29
CA MET A 136 17.25 15.25 -5.62
C MET A 136 16.61 16.30 -6.51
#